data_AF-A0AAW7RXG8-F1
#
_entry.id   AF-A0AAW7RXG8-F1
#
_cell.length_a   1.000
_cell.length_b   1.000
_cell.length_c   1.000
_cell.angle_alpha   90.00
_cell.angle_beta   90.00
_cell.angle_gamma   90.00
#
_symmetry.space_group_name_H-M   'P 1'
#
loop_
_entity.id
_entity.type
_entity.pdbx_description
1 polymer ?
#
loop_
_entity_poly.entity_id
_entity_poly.type
_entity_poly.pdbx_seq_one_letter_code
_entity_poly.pdbx_strand_id
1 'polypeptide(L)'
;MGSTASGSNSTAIGTGSNDGGRSNVVAVGSAESARQVVNVAAGTQGTDAVNVNQLNAVSNQFTQSLNTVNNQLTQMQQQIQQTDSMAREGIAATAAMASIPHMDRDSNFAMGVGTATFQGQKAMAVGVQARVTENLKATLNGGFAGSQRVVGAGMLYQWK
;
A
#
# COMPACT_ATOMS: atom_id res chain seq x y z
N MET A 1 19.67 40.02 44.19
CA MET A 1 19.31 38.96 43.21
C MET A 1 20.36 39.01 42.11
N GLY A 2 21.15 37.94 41.92
CA GLY A 2 22.21 37.86 40.91
C GLY A 2 22.00 36.67 39.97
N SER A 3 22.96 36.39 39.09
CA SER A 3 23.07 35.10 38.42
C SER A 3 23.88 34.11 39.28
N THR A 4 23.59 32.81 39.17
CA THR A 4 24.31 31.76 39.90
C THR A 4 24.82 30.71 38.91
N ALA A 5 26.13 30.49 38.91
CA ALA A 5 26.81 29.43 38.16
C ALA A 5 27.55 28.54 39.16
N SER A 6 26.92 27.47 39.63
CA SER A 6 27.49 26.56 40.65
C SER A 6 28.09 25.28 40.07
N GLY A 7 27.85 24.98 38.79
CA GLY A 7 28.49 23.90 38.06
C GLY A 7 29.94 24.21 37.68
N SER A 8 30.75 23.17 37.45
CA SER A 8 32.12 23.35 36.99
C SER A 8 32.13 23.81 35.52
N ASN A 9 32.96 24.80 35.19
CA ASN A 9 33.08 25.32 33.82
C ASN A 9 31.72 25.77 33.23
N SER A 10 30.90 26.45 34.03
CA SER A 10 29.59 26.97 33.60
C SER A 10 29.54 28.50 33.63
N THR A 11 28.51 29.08 33.01
CA THR A 11 28.26 30.53 33.03
C THR A 11 26.76 30.79 33.11
N ALA A 12 26.34 31.68 34.01
CA ALA A 12 24.95 32.13 34.12
C ALA A 12 24.83 33.61 33.74
N ILE A 13 24.03 33.91 32.71
CA ILE A 13 23.92 35.23 32.10
C ILE A 13 22.57 35.86 32.46
N GLY A 14 22.63 37.01 33.14
CA GLY A 14 21.46 37.80 33.52
C GLY A 14 20.89 37.48 34.90
N THR A 15 20.27 38.48 35.53
CA THR A 15 19.72 38.38 36.89
C THR A 15 18.73 37.23 37.03
N GLY A 16 18.89 36.39 38.05
CA GLY A 16 17.99 35.25 38.29
C GLY A 16 18.26 34.03 37.41
N SER A 17 19.25 34.07 36.52
CA SER A 17 19.72 32.87 35.81
C SER A 17 20.43 31.92 36.77
N ASN A 18 20.20 30.62 36.57
CA ASN A 18 20.77 29.57 37.38
C ASN A 18 21.06 28.34 36.50
N ASP A 19 22.29 27.85 36.53
CA ASP A 19 22.72 26.67 35.76
C ASP A 19 22.24 25.33 36.34
N GLY A 20 21.60 25.36 37.51
CA GLY A 20 21.10 24.17 38.21
C GLY A 20 22.22 23.23 38.65
N GLY A 21 23.45 23.75 38.83
CA GLY A 21 24.63 22.93 39.16
C GLY A 21 25.18 22.10 38.00
N ARG A 22 24.72 22.32 36.77
CA ARG A 22 25.22 21.60 35.58
C ARG A 22 26.59 22.14 35.17
N SER A 23 27.54 21.24 34.93
CA SER A 23 28.87 21.58 34.41
C SER A 23 28.86 21.74 32.88
N ASN A 24 29.76 22.57 32.34
CA ASN A 24 29.93 22.81 30.90
C ASN A 24 28.68 23.37 30.18
N VAL A 25 27.99 24.34 30.79
CA VAL A 25 26.79 24.96 30.19
C VAL A 25 26.81 26.48 30.28
N VAL A 26 26.03 27.12 29.40
CA VAL A 26 25.66 28.53 29.53
C VAL A 26 24.17 28.62 29.84
N ALA A 27 23.81 29.13 31.01
CA ALA A 27 22.44 29.33 31.44
C ALA A 27 21.99 30.77 31.18
N VAL A 28 20.96 30.95 30.35
CA VAL A 28 20.36 32.27 30.03
C VAL A 28 19.10 32.58 30.85
N GLY A 29 18.71 31.66 31.73
CA GLY A 29 17.54 31.74 32.61
C GLY A 29 17.66 30.69 33.71
N SER A 30 16.53 30.34 34.31
CA SER A 30 16.41 29.24 35.28
C SER A 30 15.36 28.22 34.80
N ALA A 31 15.26 27.07 35.48
CA ALA A 31 14.29 26.03 35.14
C ALA A 31 12.83 26.55 35.13
N GLU A 32 12.51 27.49 36.02
CA GLU A 32 11.17 28.08 36.15
C GLU A 32 11.02 29.42 35.40
N SER A 33 12.12 29.97 34.89
CA SER A 33 12.13 31.26 34.19
C SER A 33 13.12 31.22 33.02
N ALA A 34 12.74 30.53 31.97
CA ALA A 34 13.49 30.47 30.72
C ALA A 34 13.41 31.80 29.96
N ARG A 35 14.47 32.12 29.21
CA ARG A 35 14.51 33.29 28.32
C ARG A 35 14.66 32.86 26.88
N GLN A 36 14.11 33.66 25.97
CA GLN A 36 14.31 33.49 24.54
C GLN A 36 15.71 33.99 24.15
N VAL A 37 16.35 33.29 23.22
CA VAL A 37 17.58 33.73 22.55
C VAL A 37 17.18 34.17 21.15
N VAL A 38 17.19 35.48 20.90
CA VAL A 38 16.74 36.09 19.64
C VAL A 38 17.94 36.49 18.77
N ASN A 39 17.69 36.72 17.48
CA ASN A 39 18.72 37.08 16.48
C ASN A 39 19.79 35.99 16.24
N VAL A 40 19.41 34.72 16.39
CA VAL A 40 20.27 33.57 16.08
C VAL A 40 20.25 33.34 14.57
N ALA A 41 21.37 33.65 13.91
CA ALA A 41 21.58 33.31 12.50
C ALA A 41 21.53 31.78 12.30
N ALA A 42 21.25 31.33 11.08
CA ALA A 42 21.21 29.90 10.78
C ALA A 42 22.58 29.26 11.04
N GLY A 43 22.60 28.15 11.78
CA GLY A 43 23.81 27.39 12.04
C GLY A 43 24.36 26.77 10.76
N THR A 44 25.69 26.76 10.62
CA THR A 44 26.41 26.25 9.43
C THR A 44 27.35 25.09 9.77
N GLN A 45 27.79 24.99 11.02
CA GLN A 45 28.62 23.91 11.55
C GLN A 45 27.79 23.00 12.47
N GLY A 46 28.22 21.75 12.65
CA GLY A 46 27.46 20.74 13.42
C GLY A 46 27.26 21.06 14.91
N THR A 47 27.97 22.04 15.45
CA THR A 47 27.87 22.50 16.84
C THR A 47 27.19 23.87 16.97
N ASP A 48 26.74 24.46 15.87
CA ASP A 48 26.02 25.74 15.90
C ASP A 48 24.59 25.54 16.42
N ALA A 49 24.04 26.57 17.06
CA ALA A 49 22.65 26.57 17.45
C ALA A 49 21.74 26.57 16.21
N VAL A 50 20.74 25.70 16.20
CA VAL A 50 19.71 25.66 15.16
C VAL A 50 18.63 26.69 15.50
N ASN A 51 18.27 27.55 14.55
CA ASN A 51 17.15 28.48 14.74
C ASN A 51 15.81 27.87 14.27
N VAL A 52 14.71 28.50 14.65
CA VAL A 52 13.35 28.00 14.37
C VAL A 52 13.07 27.90 12.86
N ASN A 53 13.69 28.74 12.02
CA ASN A 53 13.52 28.68 10.57
C ASN A 53 14.10 27.38 9.98
N GLN A 54 15.27 26.94 10.46
CA GLN A 54 15.86 25.66 10.05
C GLN A 54 15.00 24.47 10.48
N LEU A 55 14.44 24.49 11.70
CA LEU A 55 13.52 23.45 12.16
C LEU A 55 12.24 23.40 11.33
N ASN A 56 11.64 24.57 11.03
CA ASN A 56 10.43 24.66 10.21
C ASN A 56 10.67 24.15 8.79
N ALA A 57 11.86 24.41 8.20
CA ALA A 57 12.21 23.87 6.89
C ALA A 57 12.21 22.34 6.88
N VAL A 58 12.80 21.71 7.91
CA VAL A 58 12.79 20.25 8.07
C VAL A 58 11.37 19.73 8.27
N SER A 59 10.57 20.38 9.13
CA SER A 59 9.18 19.99 9.36
C SER A 59 8.34 20.05 8.08
N ASN A 60 8.51 21.09 7.26
CA ASN A 60 7.80 21.24 6.00
C ASN A 60 8.19 20.14 5.00
N GLN A 61 9.49 19.84 4.87
CA GLN A 61 9.98 18.76 4.02
C GLN A 61 9.44 17.39 4.49
N PHE A 62 9.38 17.18 5.80
CA PHE A 62 8.82 15.96 6.38
C PHE A 62 7.32 15.82 6.06
N THR A 63 6.53 16.89 6.25
CA THR A 63 5.10 16.90 5.91
C THR A 63 4.85 16.63 4.42
N GLN A 64 5.65 17.19 3.52
CA GLN A 64 5.55 16.91 2.08
C GLN A 64 5.83 15.44 1.76
N SER A 65 6.79 14.83 2.45
CA SER A 65 7.13 13.42 2.28
C SER A 65 5.96 12.52 2.72
N LEU A 66 5.30 12.85 3.85
CA LEU A 66 4.10 12.15 4.31
C LEU A 66 2.93 12.26 3.33
N ASN A 67 2.71 13.45 2.74
CA ASN A 67 1.66 13.63 1.74
C ASN A 67 1.89 12.77 0.50
N THR A 68 3.15 12.63 0.07
CA THR A 68 3.51 11.75 -1.07
C THR A 68 3.18 10.30 -0.77
N VAL A 69 3.52 9.81 0.44
CA VAL A 69 3.19 8.45 0.87
C VAL A 69 1.67 8.23 0.96
N ASN A 70 0.92 9.19 1.49
CA ASN A 70 -0.54 9.11 1.56
C ASN A 70 -1.17 8.98 0.16
N ASN A 71 -0.71 9.77 -0.80
CA ASN A 71 -1.19 9.70 -2.18
C ASN A 71 -0.89 8.35 -2.82
N GLN A 72 0.31 7.80 -2.60
CA GLN A 72 0.67 6.46 -3.07
C GLN A 72 -0.20 5.38 -2.44
N LEU A 73 -0.49 5.48 -1.13
CA LEU A 73 -1.34 4.52 -0.43
C LEU A 73 -2.79 4.56 -0.94
N THR A 74 -3.33 5.75 -1.23
CA THR A 74 -4.66 5.89 -1.84
C THR A 74 -4.71 5.24 -3.23
N GLN A 75 -3.69 5.45 -4.06
CA GLN A 75 -3.60 4.81 -5.39
C GLN A 75 -3.48 3.30 -5.27
N MET A 76 -2.68 2.79 -4.32
CA MET A 76 -2.58 1.37 -4.04
C MET A 76 -3.90 0.78 -3.57
N GLN A 77 -4.65 1.49 -2.71
CA GLN A 77 -5.98 1.03 -2.27
C GLN A 77 -6.94 0.89 -3.45
N GLN A 78 -6.93 1.84 -4.39
CA GLN A 78 -7.71 1.76 -5.62
C GLN A 78 -7.26 0.58 -6.50
N GLN A 79 -5.95 0.39 -6.66
CA GLN A 79 -5.41 -0.72 -7.43
C GLN A 79 -5.73 -2.09 -6.80
N ILE A 80 -5.70 -2.20 -5.46
CA ILE A 80 -6.09 -3.42 -4.74
C ILE A 80 -7.58 -3.70 -4.96
N GLN A 81 -8.45 -2.71 -4.84
CA GLN A 81 -9.89 -2.88 -5.08
C GLN A 81 -10.18 -3.30 -6.53
N GLN A 82 -9.47 -2.72 -7.51
CA GLN A 82 -9.57 -3.13 -8.91
C GLN A 82 -9.06 -4.55 -9.11
N THR A 83 -7.92 -4.90 -8.52
CA THR A 83 -7.34 -6.25 -8.60
C THR A 83 -8.26 -7.29 -7.99
N ASP A 84 -8.87 -6.98 -6.85
CA ASP A 84 -9.87 -7.83 -6.20
C ASP A 84 -11.14 -8.01 -7.06
N SER A 85 -11.64 -6.94 -7.70
CA SER A 85 -12.75 -7.06 -8.66
C SER A 85 -12.38 -7.92 -9.86
N MET A 86 -11.22 -7.66 -10.48
CA MET A 86 -10.73 -8.43 -11.63
C MET A 86 -10.53 -9.91 -11.29
N ALA A 87 -10.01 -10.21 -10.10
CA ALA A 87 -9.85 -11.57 -9.61
C ALA A 87 -11.21 -12.27 -9.44
N ARG A 88 -12.20 -11.59 -8.82
CA ARG A 88 -13.57 -12.11 -8.68
C ARG A 88 -14.25 -12.34 -10.02
N GLU A 89 -14.10 -11.40 -10.97
CA GLU A 89 -14.58 -11.55 -12.35
C GLU A 89 -13.94 -12.79 -13.01
N GLY A 90 -12.62 -12.95 -12.90
CA GLY A 90 -11.91 -14.13 -13.44
C GLY A 90 -12.39 -15.46 -12.85
N ILE A 91 -12.59 -15.52 -11.53
CA ILE A 91 -13.13 -16.72 -10.84
C ILE A 91 -14.56 -17.02 -11.28
N ALA A 92 -15.40 -16.00 -11.42
CA ALA A 92 -16.76 -16.20 -11.91
C ALA A 92 -16.76 -16.72 -13.35
N ALA A 93 -15.90 -16.20 -14.22
CA ALA A 93 -15.77 -16.65 -15.61
C ALA A 93 -15.33 -18.12 -15.70
N THR A 94 -14.37 -18.56 -14.88
CA THR A 94 -13.94 -19.97 -14.84
C THR A 94 -14.99 -20.87 -14.22
N ALA A 95 -15.70 -20.43 -13.19
CA ALA A 95 -16.83 -21.17 -12.63
C ALA A 95 -17.96 -21.33 -13.66
N ALA A 96 -18.21 -20.30 -14.48
CA ALA A 96 -19.17 -20.39 -15.59
C ALA A 96 -18.69 -21.38 -16.65
N MET A 97 -17.40 -21.44 -16.96
CA MET A 97 -16.86 -22.48 -17.86
C MET A 97 -17.04 -23.88 -17.28
N ALA A 98 -16.85 -24.04 -15.97
CA ALA A 98 -17.00 -25.32 -15.29
C ALA A 98 -18.47 -25.79 -15.20
N SER A 99 -19.45 -24.87 -15.29
CA SER A 99 -20.87 -25.22 -15.33
C SER A 99 -21.38 -25.59 -16.73
N ILE A 100 -20.52 -25.55 -17.76
CA ILE A 100 -20.85 -26.02 -19.11
C ILE A 100 -21.04 -27.54 -19.09
N PRO A 101 -22.23 -28.07 -19.49
CA PRO A 101 -22.48 -29.50 -19.52
C PRO A 101 -21.48 -30.27 -20.40
N HIS A 102 -21.19 -31.51 -20.02
CA HIS A 102 -20.32 -32.39 -20.78
C HIS A 102 -21.08 -33.12 -21.89
N MET A 103 -20.38 -33.40 -23.00
CA MET A 103 -20.92 -34.15 -24.14
C MET A 103 -21.24 -35.62 -23.78
N ASP A 104 -22.47 -36.02 -24.07
CA ASP A 104 -22.99 -37.39 -23.91
C ASP A 104 -22.28 -38.43 -24.78
N ARG A 105 -22.49 -39.71 -24.45
CA ARG A 105 -21.68 -40.81 -25.00
C ARG A 105 -21.86 -41.02 -26.51
N ASP A 106 -23.03 -40.70 -27.05
CA ASP A 106 -23.40 -40.92 -28.47
C ASP A 106 -23.14 -39.71 -29.38
N SER A 107 -22.68 -38.58 -28.83
CA SER A 107 -22.40 -37.37 -29.62
C SER A 107 -20.91 -37.20 -29.89
N ASN A 108 -20.59 -36.79 -31.13
CA ASN A 108 -19.22 -36.48 -31.57
C ASN A 108 -18.86 -35.01 -31.39
N PHE A 109 -19.87 -34.14 -31.24
CA PHE A 109 -19.71 -32.70 -31.05
C PHE A 109 -20.79 -32.16 -30.12
N ALA A 110 -20.44 -31.24 -29.24
CA ALA A 110 -21.38 -30.53 -28.38
C ALA A 110 -20.97 -29.06 -28.18
N MET A 111 -21.95 -28.20 -27.99
CA MET A 111 -21.77 -26.82 -27.54
C MET A 111 -22.61 -26.60 -26.29
N GLY A 112 -22.10 -25.82 -25.36
CA GLY A 112 -22.82 -25.47 -24.15
C GLY A 112 -22.51 -24.06 -23.67
N VAL A 113 -23.42 -23.55 -22.85
CA VAL A 113 -23.30 -22.25 -22.18
C VAL A 113 -23.39 -22.51 -20.69
N GLY A 114 -22.50 -21.88 -19.93
CA GLY A 114 -22.51 -21.91 -18.48
C GLY A 114 -22.63 -20.49 -17.93
N THR A 115 -23.20 -20.38 -16.74
CA THR A 115 -23.24 -19.12 -16.00
C THR A 115 -22.79 -19.37 -14.59
N ALA A 116 -22.23 -18.35 -13.95
CA ALA A 116 -21.85 -18.43 -12.54
C ALA A 116 -21.92 -17.05 -11.90
N THR A 117 -22.04 -17.04 -10.57
CA THR A 117 -21.94 -15.84 -9.77
C THR A 117 -20.95 -16.08 -8.64
N PHE A 118 -20.02 -15.16 -8.42
CA PHE A 118 -19.04 -15.24 -7.34
C PHE A 118 -18.95 -13.90 -6.61
N GLN A 119 -19.27 -13.89 -5.31
CA GLN A 119 -19.18 -12.68 -4.46
C GLN A 119 -19.81 -11.42 -5.08
N GLY A 120 -20.99 -11.58 -5.73
CA GLY A 120 -21.73 -10.52 -6.40
C GLY A 120 -21.39 -10.29 -7.89
N GLN A 121 -20.28 -10.85 -8.39
CA GLN A 121 -19.90 -10.77 -9.80
C GLN A 121 -20.59 -11.85 -10.62
N LYS A 122 -21.18 -11.48 -11.76
CA LYS A 122 -21.85 -12.42 -12.68
C LYS A 122 -20.97 -12.71 -13.88
N ALA A 123 -21.02 -13.96 -14.32
CA ALA A 123 -20.24 -14.42 -15.46
C ALA A 123 -21.02 -15.38 -16.34
N MET A 124 -20.63 -15.39 -17.61
CA MET A 124 -21.14 -16.30 -18.63
C MET A 124 -19.97 -16.95 -19.34
N ALA A 125 -20.15 -18.18 -19.79
CA ALA A 125 -19.16 -18.88 -20.58
C ALA A 125 -19.81 -19.68 -21.69
N VAL A 126 -19.08 -19.85 -22.78
CA VAL A 126 -19.48 -20.68 -23.93
C VAL A 126 -18.35 -21.65 -24.18
N GLY A 127 -18.69 -22.90 -24.49
CA GLY A 127 -17.72 -23.93 -24.74
C GLY A 127 -18.17 -24.90 -25.80
N VAL A 128 -17.19 -25.45 -26.51
CA VAL A 128 -17.36 -26.47 -27.52
C VAL A 128 -16.54 -27.69 -27.13
N GLN A 129 -17.08 -28.86 -27.37
CA GLN A 129 -16.45 -30.13 -27.05
C GLN A 129 -16.55 -31.04 -28.28
N ALA A 130 -15.47 -31.73 -28.61
CA ALA A 130 -15.40 -32.62 -29.75
C ALA A 130 -14.77 -33.95 -29.35
N ARG A 131 -15.30 -35.05 -29.89
CA ARG A 131 -14.72 -36.39 -29.75
C ARG A 131 -13.88 -36.67 -30.98
N VAL A 132 -12.57 -36.75 -30.81
CA VAL A 132 -11.62 -37.04 -31.89
C VAL A 132 -11.57 -38.55 -32.17
N THR A 133 -11.67 -39.37 -31.13
CA THR A 133 -11.71 -40.84 -31.20
C THR A 133 -12.60 -41.36 -30.07
N GLU A 134 -13.02 -42.63 -30.10
CA GLU A 134 -13.83 -43.23 -29.02
C GLU A 134 -13.24 -42.99 -27.62
N ASN A 135 -11.92 -42.90 -27.55
CA ASN A 135 -11.13 -42.70 -26.34
C ASN A 135 -10.59 -41.27 -26.14
N LEU A 136 -10.76 -40.35 -27.10
CA LEU A 136 -10.16 -39.01 -27.05
C LEU A 136 -11.22 -37.91 -27.21
N LYS A 137 -11.34 -37.05 -26.19
CA LYS A 137 -12.18 -35.85 -26.20
C LYS A 137 -11.31 -34.60 -26.09
N ALA A 138 -11.70 -33.54 -26.78
CA ALA A 138 -11.10 -32.21 -26.70
C ALA A 138 -12.19 -31.18 -26.35
N THR A 139 -11.85 -30.16 -25.57
CA THR A 139 -12.75 -29.07 -25.16
C THR A 139 -12.08 -27.72 -25.34
N LEU A 140 -12.88 -26.72 -25.70
CA LEU A 140 -12.48 -25.32 -25.85
C LEU A 140 -13.57 -24.47 -25.24
N ASN A 141 -13.23 -23.66 -24.23
CA ASN A 141 -14.17 -22.84 -23.48
C ASN A 141 -13.67 -21.39 -23.43
N GLY A 142 -14.61 -20.44 -23.50
CA GLY A 142 -14.38 -19.01 -23.29
C GLY A 142 -15.38 -18.47 -22.28
N GLY A 143 -14.88 -17.79 -21.24
CA GLY A 143 -15.64 -17.15 -20.18
C GLY A 143 -15.52 -15.62 -20.21
N PHE A 144 -16.60 -14.94 -19.83
CA PHE A 144 -16.73 -13.49 -19.79
C PHE A 144 -17.38 -13.09 -18.46
N ALA A 145 -16.76 -12.15 -17.75
CA ALA A 145 -17.29 -11.60 -16.51
C ALA A 145 -16.88 -10.13 -16.43
N GLY A 146 -17.85 -9.21 -16.47
CA GLY A 146 -17.55 -7.78 -16.50
C GLY A 146 -16.63 -7.40 -17.66
N SER A 147 -15.43 -6.90 -17.33
CA SER A 147 -14.39 -6.54 -18.28
C SER A 147 -13.40 -7.67 -18.59
N GLN A 148 -13.39 -8.71 -17.75
CA GLN A 148 -12.44 -9.80 -17.82
C GLN A 148 -12.90 -10.91 -18.78
N ARG A 149 -11.92 -11.48 -19.49
CA ARG A 149 -12.11 -12.61 -20.41
C ARG A 149 -11.16 -13.73 -20.04
N VAL A 150 -11.64 -14.96 -20.10
CA VAL A 150 -10.84 -16.16 -19.80
C VAL A 150 -11.05 -17.16 -20.92
N VAL A 151 -9.99 -17.85 -21.34
CA VAL A 151 -10.04 -18.90 -22.36
C VAL A 151 -9.35 -20.13 -21.80
N GLY A 152 -9.95 -21.30 -21.99
CA GLY A 152 -9.41 -22.58 -21.56
C GLY A 152 -9.59 -23.63 -22.63
N ALA A 153 -8.62 -24.53 -22.74
CA ALA A 153 -8.69 -25.71 -23.60
C ALA A 153 -8.32 -26.94 -22.77
N GLY A 154 -8.92 -28.09 -23.09
CA GLY A 154 -8.64 -29.35 -22.39
C GLY A 154 -8.71 -30.54 -23.33
N MET A 155 -8.03 -31.61 -22.96
CA MET A 155 -8.13 -32.91 -23.63
C MET A 155 -8.26 -34.00 -22.59
N LEU A 156 -9.04 -35.03 -22.91
CA LEU A 156 -9.27 -36.18 -22.05
C LEU A 156 -9.10 -37.44 -22.88
N TYR A 157 -8.19 -38.32 -22.44
CA TYR A 157 -7.99 -39.64 -23.01
C TYR A 157 -8.46 -40.71 -22.02
N GLN A 158 -9.25 -41.68 -22.47
CA GLN A 158 -9.85 -42.72 -21.64
C GLN A 158 -9.38 -44.10 -22.12
N TRP A 159 -8.85 -44.91 -21.21
CA TRP A 159 -8.59 -46.35 -21.41
C TRP A 159 -9.48 -47.18 -20.46
N LYS A 160 -9.62 -48.47 -20.77
CA LYS A 160 -10.29 -49.45 -19.90
C LYS A 160 -9.28 -50.15 -19.00
#